data_AF-A0A4W3H5F6-F1
#
_entry.id   AF-A0A4W3H5F6-F1
#
_cell.length_a   1.000
_cell.length_b   1.000
_cell.length_c   1.000
_cell.angle_alpha   90.00
_cell.angle_beta   90.00
_cell.angle_gamma   90.00
#
_symmetry.space_group_name_H-M   'P 1'
#
loop_
_entity.id
_entity.type
_entity.pdbx_description
1 polymer ?
#
loop_
_entity_poly.entity_id
_entity_poly.type
_entity_poly.pdbx_seq_one_letter_code
_entity_poly.pdbx_strand_id
1 'polypeptide(L)'
;MASLGWPFVMVFSFIVFQGLFHFLSARISMLCCKGFRTLTDLQKTEWNSRIVSTFHALVVGILCLYLLWVDDAVNADPVWGDPSLVKLNVGLTAGYLISDLLLILWYWKAIGDKYFVIHHLTALCAYYYVLILSGTQLLQSPPCPILSRKIDASSLLPTLFTQHM
;
A
#
# COMPACT_ATOMS: atom_id res chain seq x y z
N MET A 1 13.99 -8.06 11.90
CA MET A 1 13.00 -7.59 12.91
C MET A 1 12.03 -6.54 12.36
N ALA A 2 11.94 -6.31 11.03
CA ALA A 2 11.09 -5.26 10.43
C ALA A 2 9.70 -5.74 9.95
N SER A 3 9.35 -7.02 10.05
CA SER A 3 8.19 -7.61 9.35
C SER A 3 6.82 -7.50 10.04
N LEU A 4 6.75 -6.91 11.25
CA LEU A 4 5.52 -6.86 12.07
C LEU A 4 4.95 -5.45 12.30
N GLY A 5 5.50 -4.41 11.66
CA GLY A 5 5.02 -3.04 11.86
C GLY A 5 3.71 -2.72 11.13
N TRP A 6 3.50 -3.32 9.95
CA TRP A 6 2.37 -3.00 9.08
C TRP A 6 0.98 -3.34 9.68
N PRO A 7 0.77 -4.40 10.49
CA PRO A 7 -0.53 -4.63 11.12
C PRO A 7 -0.87 -3.54 12.13
N PHE A 8 0.12 -3.06 12.90
CA PHE A 8 -0.08 -1.94 13.83
C PHE A 8 -0.42 -0.65 13.07
N VAL A 9 0.29 -0.37 11.96
CA VAL A 9 -0.01 0.78 11.11
C VAL A 9 -1.42 0.68 10.51
N MET A 10 -1.85 -0.50 10.09
CA MET A 10 -3.19 -0.74 9.56
C MET A 10 -4.28 -0.48 10.60
N VAL A 11 -4.13 -1.01 11.82
CA VAL A 11 -5.09 -0.78 12.91
C VAL A 11 -5.11 0.69 13.31
N PHE A 12 -3.92 1.31 13.42
CA PHE A 12 -3.80 2.72 13.74
C PHE A 12 -4.45 3.61 12.67
N SER A 13 -4.19 3.34 11.38
CA SER A 13 -4.78 4.13 10.30
C SER A 13 -6.30 3.97 10.27
N PHE A 14 -6.84 2.76 10.47
CA PHE A 14 -8.27 2.54 10.61
C PHE A 14 -8.89 3.45 11.69
N ILE A 15 -8.31 3.48 12.89
CA ILE A 15 -8.80 4.30 14.01
C ILE A 15 -8.72 5.79 13.66
N VAL A 16 -7.60 6.23 13.08
CA VAL A 16 -7.40 7.63 12.68
C VAL A 16 -8.44 8.04 11.65
N PHE A 17 -8.64 7.26 10.58
CA PHE A 17 -9.59 7.60 9.52
C PHE A 17 -11.04 7.59 9.99
N GLN A 18 -11.41 6.67 10.89
CA GLN A 18 -12.71 6.72 11.57
C GLN A 18 -12.87 7.99 12.41
N GLY A 19 -11.84 8.38 13.17
CA GLY A 19 -11.84 9.63 13.93
C GLY A 19 -11.94 10.87 13.05
N LEU A 20 -11.22 10.88 11.92
CA LEU A 20 -11.26 11.95 10.93
C LEU A 20 -12.66 12.11 10.35
N PHE A 21 -13.32 11.01 10.00
CA PHE A 21 -14.67 11.04 9.45
C PHE A 21 -15.69 11.52 10.49
N HIS A 22 -15.70 10.95 11.69
CA HIS A 22 -16.76 11.23 12.67
C HIS A 22 -16.60 12.56 13.41
N PHE A 23 -15.37 13.05 13.59
CA PHE A 23 -15.11 14.25 14.40
C PHE A 23 -14.50 15.38 13.60
N LEU A 24 -13.41 15.13 12.85
CA LEU A 24 -12.60 16.23 12.33
C LEU A 24 -13.16 16.86 11.05
N SER A 25 -13.67 16.04 10.13
CA SER A 25 -14.14 16.46 8.80
C SER A 25 -15.26 17.51 8.88
N ALA A 26 -16.27 17.26 9.73
CA ALA A 26 -17.37 18.18 9.96
C ALA A 26 -16.90 19.46 10.66
N ARG A 27 -16.00 19.36 11.65
CA ARG A 27 -15.50 20.52 12.40
C ARG A 27 -14.70 21.46 11.50
N ILE A 28 -13.79 20.92 10.71
CA ILE A 28 -13.01 21.69 9.74
C ILE A 28 -13.94 22.30 8.68
N SER A 29 -14.86 21.52 8.11
CA SER A 29 -15.77 22.00 7.07
C SER A 29 -16.69 23.12 7.57
N MET A 30 -17.15 23.06 8.81
CA MET A 30 -17.93 24.13 9.45
C MET A 30 -17.16 25.45 9.63
N LEU A 31 -15.84 25.39 9.75
CA LEU A 31 -14.96 26.55 9.91
C LEU A 31 -14.54 27.12 8.56
N CYS A 32 -14.17 26.27 7.61
CA CYS A 32 -13.61 26.67 6.32
C CYS A 32 -14.68 26.97 5.26
N CYS A 33 -15.83 26.30 5.31
CA CYS A 33 -16.81 26.31 4.23
C CYS A 33 -18.20 26.73 4.73
N LYS A 34 -18.60 27.98 4.44
CA LYS A 34 -19.94 28.48 4.80
C LYS A 34 -21.07 27.63 4.20
N GLY A 35 -20.89 27.12 2.97
CA GLY A 35 -21.85 26.26 2.29
C GLY A 35 -22.07 24.90 2.95
N PHE A 36 -21.12 24.39 3.74
CA PHE A 36 -21.30 23.13 4.46
C PHE A 36 -22.45 23.20 5.48
N ARG A 37 -22.71 24.39 6.03
CA ARG A 37 -23.77 24.63 7.04
C ARG A 37 -25.17 24.43 6.46
N THR A 38 -25.34 24.74 5.18
CA THR A 38 -26.63 24.70 4.47
C THR A 38 -26.95 23.32 3.90
N LEU A 39 -26.00 22.37 3.95
CA LEU A 39 -26.19 21.02 3.44
C LEU A 39 -27.13 20.19 4.32
N THR A 40 -27.87 19.29 3.67
CA THR A 40 -28.60 18.22 4.36
C THR A 40 -27.65 17.21 5.00
N ASP A 41 -28.14 16.39 5.94
CA ASP A 41 -27.28 15.43 6.64
C ASP A 41 -26.69 14.36 5.72
N LEU A 42 -27.42 13.97 4.67
CA LEU A 42 -26.90 13.07 3.63
C LEU A 42 -25.73 13.70 2.87
N GLN A 43 -25.89 14.95 2.43
CA GLN A 43 -24.85 15.70 1.74
C GLN A 43 -23.63 15.98 2.63
N LYS A 44 -23.84 16.24 3.92
CA LYS A 44 -22.73 16.40 4.89
C LYS A 44 -21.96 15.10 5.07
N THR A 45 -22.66 13.97 5.12
CA THR A 45 -22.05 12.65 5.23
C THR A 45 -21.19 12.35 3.99
N GLU A 46 -21.74 12.59 2.80
CA GLU A 46 -21.00 12.47 1.54
C GLU A 46 -19.79 13.41 1.48
N TRP A 47 -19.99 14.68 1.82
CA TRP A 47 -18.94 15.69 1.87
C TRP A 47 -17.80 15.26 2.80
N ASN A 48 -18.12 14.81 4.00
CA ASN A 48 -17.13 14.36 4.99
C ASN A 48 -16.33 13.16 4.46
N SER A 49 -16.98 12.19 3.81
CA SER A 49 -16.27 11.05 3.19
C SER A 49 -15.32 11.53 2.08
N ARG A 50 -15.76 12.46 1.22
CA ARG A 50 -14.91 13.03 0.16
C ARG A 50 -13.68 13.75 0.68
N ILE A 51 -13.81 14.48 1.78
CA ILE A 51 -12.66 15.14 2.43
C ILE A 51 -11.67 14.10 2.96
N VAL A 52 -12.16 13.07 3.64
CA VAL A 52 -11.32 12.04 4.24
C VAL A 52 -10.59 11.21 3.17
N SER A 53 -11.27 10.84 2.09
CA SER A 53 -10.67 10.11 0.96
C SER A 53 -9.65 10.95 0.20
N THR A 54 -9.89 12.26 0.04
CA THR A 54 -8.91 13.17 -0.55
C THR A 54 -7.66 13.31 0.33
N PHE A 55 -7.84 13.43 1.65
CA PHE A 55 -6.73 13.48 2.58
C PHE A 55 -5.90 12.19 2.53
N HIS A 56 -6.56 11.03 2.51
CA HIS A 56 -5.91 9.74 2.31
C HIS A 56 -5.06 9.70 1.03
N ALA A 57 -5.64 10.09 -0.12
CA ALA A 57 -4.96 10.11 -1.41
C ALA A 57 -3.72 11.02 -1.41
N LEU A 58 -3.80 12.18 -0.74
CA LEU A 58 -2.66 13.08 -0.60
C LEU A 58 -1.55 12.47 0.26
N VAL A 59 -1.89 11.90 1.42
CA VAL A 59 -0.90 11.27 2.32
C VAL A 59 -0.18 10.12 1.62
N VAL A 60 -0.93 9.18 1.05
CA VAL A 60 -0.37 8.00 0.38
C VAL A 60 0.37 8.40 -0.90
N GLY A 61 -0.17 9.34 -1.67
CA GLY A 61 0.47 9.85 -2.87
C GLY A 61 1.83 10.49 -2.60
N ILE A 62 1.93 11.34 -1.56
CA ILE A 62 3.20 11.95 -1.16
C ILE A 62 4.18 10.88 -0.67
N LEU A 63 3.73 9.91 0.13
CA LEU A 63 4.59 8.80 0.58
C LEU A 63 5.09 7.96 -0.60
N CYS A 64 4.25 7.68 -1.59
CA CYS A 64 4.67 6.99 -2.81
C CYS A 64 5.74 7.77 -3.59
N LEU A 65 5.55 9.08 -3.77
CA LEU A 65 6.55 9.94 -4.44
C LEU A 65 7.87 9.98 -3.67
N TYR A 66 7.80 10.03 -2.33
CA TYR A 66 8.98 9.95 -1.47
C TYR A 66 9.74 8.63 -1.65
N LEU A 67 9.04 7.49 -1.66
CA LEU A 67 9.66 6.18 -1.84
C LEU A 67 10.34 6.05 -3.21
N LEU A 68 9.68 6.51 -4.27
CA LEU A 68 10.28 6.53 -5.61
C LEU A 68 11.55 7.36 -5.68
N TRP A 69 11.65 8.43 -4.91
CA TRP A 69 12.81 9.32 -4.93
C TRP A 69 13.97 8.82 -4.05
N VAL A 70 13.67 8.23 -2.89
CA VAL A 70 14.66 8.03 -1.81
C VAL A 70 15.04 6.56 -1.60
N ASP A 71 14.17 5.61 -1.94
CA ASP A 71 14.43 4.20 -1.64
C ASP A 71 15.26 3.53 -2.74
N ASP A 72 16.57 3.80 -2.73
CA ASP A 72 17.53 3.23 -3.68
C ASP A 72 17.53 1.70 -3.70
N ALA A 73 17.23 1.05 -2.57
CA ALA A 73 17.19 -0.41 -2.46
C ALA A 73 15.96 -1.00 -3.17
N VAL A 74 14.79 -0.40 -2.99
CA VAL A 74 13.58 -0.77 -3.75
C VAL A 74 13.72 -0.39 -5.23
N ASN A 75 14.37 0.74 -5.53
CA ASN A 75 14.60 1.15 -6.92
C ASN A 75 15.60 0.25 -7.65
N ALA A 76 16.61 -0.27 -6.95
CA ALA A 76 17.62 -1.17 -7.52
C ALA A 76 17.08 -2.59 -7.79
N ASP A 77 16.19 -3.09 -6.92
CA ASP A 77 15.49 -4.36 -7.15
C ASP A 77 13.99 -4.23 -6.81
N PRO A 78 13.17 -3.75 -7.76
CA PRO A 78 11.74 -3.49 -7.54
C PRO A 78 10.92 -4.75 -7.24
N VAL A 79 11.44 -5.94 -7.56
CA VAL A 79 10.71 -7.20 -7.45
C VAL A 79 11.16 -8.01 -6.24
N TRP A 80 12.46 -8.02 -5.94
CA TRP A 80 13.04 -8.85 -4.87
C TRP A 80 13.68 -8.06 -3.73
N GLY A 81 13.75 -6.73 -3.81
CA GLY A 81 14.23 -5.85 -2.74
C GLY A 81 13.34 -5.89 -1.50
N ASP A 82 13.87 -5.47 -0.34
CA ASP A 82 13.11 -5.39 0.93
C ASP A 82 12.19 -4.16 0.92
N PRO A 83 10.86 -4.32 0.73
CA PRO A 83 9.98 -3.19 0.53
C PRO A 83 9.33 -2.80 1.86
N SER A 84 10.14 -2.65 2.92
CA SER A 84 9.65 -2.44 4.28
C SER A 84 8.80 -1.15 4.41
N LEU A 85 9.25 -0.04 3.84
CA LEU A 85 8.47 1.21 3.85
C LEU A 85 7.23 1.14 2.94
N VAL A 86 7.32 0.43 1.81
CA VAL A 86 6.16 0.15 0.94
C VAL A 86 5.10 -0.63 1.71
N LYS A 87 5.49 -1.65 2.49
CA LYS A 87 4.57 -2.42 3.34
C LYS A 87 3.88 -1.56 4.40
N LEU A 88 4.58 -0.58 4.98
CA LEU A 88 3.96 0.38 5.90
C LEU A 88 2.95 1.28 5.19
N ASN A 89 3.28 1.79 4.00
CA ASN A 89 2.36 2.62 3.20
C ASN A 89 1.13 1.81 2.75
N VAL A 90 1.33 0.57 2.29
CA VAL A 90 0.23 -0.36 1.94
C VAL A 90 -0.61 -0.71 3.16
N GLY A 91 0.01 -0.94 4.33
CA GLY A 91 -0.71 -1.15 5.59
C GLY A 91 -1.57 0.05 5.98
N LEU A 92 -1.03 1.27 5.84
CA LEU A 92 -1.77 2.52 6.07
C LEU A 92 -2.99 2.58 5.16
N THR A 93 -2.82 2.33 3.86
CA THR A 93 -3.89 2.33 2.86
C THR A 93 -4.93 1.26 3.12
N ALA A 94 -4.52 0.04 3.47
CA ALA A 94 -5.44 -1.04 3.78
C ALA A 94 -6.35 -0.70 4.98
N GLY A 95 -5.80 -0.10 6.05
CA GLY A 95 -6.61 0.32 7.19
C GLY A 95 -7.61 1.43 6.85
N TYR A 96 -7.23 2.38 5.99
CA TYR A 96 -8.15 3.35 5.41
C TYR A 96 -9.26 2.67 4.60
N LEU A 97 -8.92 1.78 3.66
CA LEU A 97 -9.91 1.12 2.80
C LEU A 97 -10.92 0.29 3.60
N ILE A 98 -10.49 -0.35 4.70
CA ILE A 98 -11.42 -1.05 5.60
C ILE A 98 -12.35 -0.06 6.30
N SER A 99 -11.82 1.08 6.77
CA SER A 99 -12.61 2.16 7.38
C SER A 99 -13.62 2.74 6.38
N ASP A 100 -13.20 3.08 5.17
CA ASP A 100 -14.06 3.67 4.14
C ASP A 100 -15.11 2.66 3.66
N LEU A 101 -14.75 1.39 3.49
CA LEU A 101 -15.71 0.32 3.17
C LEU A 101 -16.78 0.18 4.27
N LEU A 102 -16.40 0.23 5.55
CA LEU A 102 -17.35 0.20 6.65
C LEU A 102 -18.30 1.41 6.61
N LEU A 103 -17.79 2.61 6.31
CA LEU A 103 -18.60 3.81 6.18
C LEU A 103 -19.55 3.74 4.98
N ILE A 104 -19.10 3.22 3.84
CA ILE A 104 -19.94 3.00 2.64
C ILE A 104 -21.11 2.06 2.97
N LEU A 105 -20.85 0.96 3.67
CA LEU A 105 -21.88 -0.01 4.06
C LEU A 105 -22.85 0.58 5.09
N TRP A 106 -22.35 1.34 6.07
CA TRP A 106 -23.17 1.94 7.12
C TRP A 106 -24.03 3.10 6.60
N TYR A 107 -23.43 3.97 5.79
CA TYR A 107 -24.06 5.17 5.23
C TYR A 107 -24.47 4.95 3.76
N TRP A 108 -25.04 3.78 3.47
CA TRP A 108 -25.40 3.38 2.10
C TRP A 108 -26.27 4.41 1.37
N LYS A 109 -27.22 5.05 2.08
CA LYS A 109 -28.09 6.07 1.48
C LYS A 109 -27.35 7.35 1.06
N ALA A 110 -26.21 7.64 1.66
CA ALA A 110 -25.43 8.85 1.38
C ALA A 110 -24.25 8.59 0.44
N ILE A 111 -23.52 7.48 0.63
CA ILE A 111 -22.23 7.22 -0.05
C ILE A 111 -22.23 5.88 -0.81
N GLY A 112 -23.26 5.04 -0.61
CA GLY A 112 -23.30 3.67 -1.14
C GLY A 112 -23.25 3.59 -2.67
N ASP A 113 -22.20 2.96 -3.20
CA ASP A 113 -22.11 2.55 -4.60
C ASP A 113 -21.46 1.17 -4.72
N LYS A 114 -22.10 0.26 -5.48
CA LYS A 114 -21.57 -1.07 -5.79
C LYS A 114 -20.17 -1.02 -6.41
N TYR A 115 -19.88 0.00 -7.22
CA TYR A 115 -18.57 0.15 -7.85
C TYR A 115 -17.51 0.50 -6.81
N PHE A 116 -17.86 1.33 -5.81
CA PHE A 116 -16.96 1.62 -4.70
C PHE A 116 -16.70 0.38 -3.85
N VAL A 117 -17.72 -0.43 -3.56
CA VAL A 117 -17.53 -1.69 -2.82
C VAL A 117 -16.57 -2.63 -3.57
N ILE A 118 -16.82 -2.87 -4.86
CA ILE A 118 -15.97 -3.75 -5.68
C ILE A 118 -14.54 -3.22 -5.77
N HIS A 119 -14.37 -1.90 -5.95
CA HIS A 119 -13.07 -1.25 -5.96
C HIS A 119 -12.30 -1.49 -4.66
N HIS A 120 -12.94 -1.26 -3.51
CA HIS A 120 -12.32 -1.45 -2.19
C HIS A 120 -11.93 -2.91 -1.95
N LEU A 121 -12.81 -3.85 -2.26
CA LEU A 121 -12.52 -5.28 -2.10
C LEU A 121 -11.37 -5.73 -3.00
N THR A 122 -11.35 -5.28 -4.26
CA THR A 122 -10.28 -5.62 -5.21
C THR A 122 -8.94 -5.05 -4.74
N ALA A 123 -8.92 -3.79 -4.28
CA ALA A 123 -7.73 -3.16 -3.72
C ALA A 123 -7.23 -3.87 -2.45
N LEU A 124 -8.14 -4.24 -1.54
CA LEU A 124 -7.80 -4.99 -0.32
C LEU A 124 -7.24 -6.38 -0.65
N CYS A 125 -7.78 -7.09 -1.64
CA CYS A 125 -7.23 -8.37 -2.10
C CYS A 125 -5.81 -8.20 -2.65
N ALA A 126 -5.56 -7.17 -3.46
CA ALA A 126 -4.22 -6.88 -3.99
C ALA A 126 -3.23 -6.55 -2.86
N TYR A 127 -3.63 -5.73 -1.88
CA TYR A 127 -2.78 -5.36 -0.75
C TYR A 127 -2.53 -6.52 0.20
N TYR A 128 -3.51 -7.41 0.40
CA TYR A 128 -3.31 -8.64 1.14
C TYR A 128 -2.19 -9.48 0.53
N TYR A 129 -2.15 -9.61 -0.80
CA TYR A 129 -1.07 -10.31 -1.51
C TYR A 129 0.29 -9.67 -1.21
N VAL A 130 0.40 -8.33 -1.33
CA VAL A 130 1.65 -7.59 -1.07
C VAL A 130 2.10 -7.71 0.40
N LEU A 131 1.19 -7.67 1.37
CA LEU A 131 1.55 -7.70 2.79
C LEU A 131 1.97 -9.10 3.25
N ILE A 132 1.32 -10.15 2.75
CA ILE A 132 1.53 -11.53 3.21
C ILE A 132 2.58 -12.27 2.37
N LEU A 133 2.48 -12.24 1.05
CA LEU A 133 3.40 -13.01 0.20
C LEU A 133 4.78 -12.38 0.11
N SER A 134 4.89 -11.05 0.09
CA SER A 134 6.20 -10.38 0.17
C SER A 134 6.86 -10.50 1.55
N GLY A 135 6.15 -11.01 2.57
CA GLY A 135 6.69 -11.31 3.90
C GLY A 135 7.16 -12.76 4.05
N THR A 136 6.64 -13.67 3.23
CA THR A 136 7.00 -15.08 3.21
C THR A 136 8.01 -15.32 2.08
N GLN A 137 9.29 -15.17 2.40
CA GLN A 137 10.46 -15.51 1.57
C GLN A 137 10.55 -17.01 1.18
N LEU A 138 9.44 -17.74 1.12
CA LEU A 138 9.39 -19.17 0.78
C LEU A 138 9.24 -19.42 -0.73
N LEU A 139 8.94 -18.39 -1.53
CA LEU A 139 8.86 -18.49 -3.00
C LEU A 139 9.93 -17.66 -3.75
N GLN A 140 10.77 -16.91 -3.03
CA GLN A 140 11.88 -16.13 -3.61
C GLN A 140 13.23 -16.84 -3.44
N SER A 141 13.26 -18.18 -3.43
CA SER A 141 14.53 -18.90 -3.50
C SER A 141 15.30 -18.42 -4.74
N PRO A 142 16.56 -17.97 -4.60
CA PRO A 142 17.34 -17.51 -5.75
C PRO A 142 17.37 -18.60 -6.83
N PRO A 143 17.50 -18.24 -8.12
CA PRO A 143 17.68 -19.24 -9.17
C PRO A 143 18.81 -20.18 -8.76
N CYS A 144 18.51 -21.48 -8.81
CA CYS A 144 19.38 -22.55 -8.33
C CYS A 144 20.85 -22.30 -8.73
N PRO A 145 21.82 -22.37 -7.81
CA PRO A 145 23.24 -22.09 -8.11
C PRO A 145 23.83 -23.02 -9.19
N ILE A 146 23.13 -24.10 -9.54
CA ILE A 146 23.47 -25.01 -10.63
C ILE A 146 23.46 -24.32 -12.00
N LEU A 147 22.66 -23.25 -12.19
CA LEU A 147 22.61 -22.51 -13.46
C LEU A 147 23.69 -21.42 -13.59
N SER A 148 24.21 -20.89 -12.46
CA SER A 148 25.30 -19.91 -12.45
C SER A 148 26.65 -20.53 -12.84
N ARG A 149 26.89 -21.81 -12.52
CA ARG A 149 28.15 -22.49 -12.88
C ARG A 149 28.29 -22.79 -14.37
N LYS A 150 27.22 -22.73 -15.16
CA LYS A 150 27.27 -23.02 -16.61
C LYS A 150 27.65 -21.82 -17.48
N ILE A 151 27.80 -20.62 -16.92
CA ILE A 151 28.20 -19.39 -17.63
C ILE A 151 29.57 -18.91 -17.11
N ASP A 152 30.50 -19.83 -16.88
CA ASP A 152 31.93 -19.52 -16.76
C ASP A 152 32.68 -20.33 -17.84
N ALA A 153 32.35 -20.07 -19.11
CA ALA A 153 33.08 -20.59 -20.27
C ALA A 153 34.43 -19.85 -20.51
N SER A 154 34.90 -19.07 -19.52
CA SER A 154 36.17 -18.35 -19.53
C SER A 154 37.21 -18.95 -18.58
N SER A 155 36.86 -19.96 -17.76
CA SER A 155 37.78 -20.61 -16.82
C SER A 155 38.36 -21.95 -17.30
N LEU A 156 38.05 -22.39 -18.53
CA LEU A 156 38.45 -23.70 -19.08
C LEU A 156 39.62 -23.69 -20.09
N LEU A 157 40.35 -22.59 -20.24
CA LEU A 157 41.62 -22.58 -20.98
C LEU A 157 42.66 -21.82 -20.14
N PRO A 158 43.53 -22.53 -19.40
CA PRO A 158 44.71 -23.09 -20.03
C PRO A 158 45.21 -24.39 -19.35
N THR A 159 44.80 -25.57 -19.83
CA THR A 159 45.46 -26.83 -19.40
C THR A 159 45.52 -27.92 -20.48
N LEU A 160 45.13 -27.64 -21.74
CA LEU A 160 45.14 -28.63 -22.83
C LEU A 160 46.21 -28.37 -23.91
N PHE A 161 47.35 -27.75 -23.56
CA PHE A 161 48.49 -27.60 -24.48
C PHE A 161 49.85 -27.91 -23.84
N THR A 162 49.91 -28.87 -22.90
CA THR A 162 51.20 -29.43 -22.39
C THR A 162 51.14 -30.95 -22.17
N GLN A 163 50.28 -31.67 -22.87
CA GLN A 163 50.29 -33.14 -22.83
C GLN A 163 50.01 -33.77 -24.21
N HIS A 164 50.81 -33.43 -25.21
CA HIS A 164 51.26 -34.37 -26.24
C HIS A 164 52.34 -33.73 -27.12
N MET A 165 53.54 -34.34 -27.08
CA MET A 165 54.72 -34.17 -27.95
C MET A 165 55.51 -32.86 -27.85
#